data_AF-A0A525D4U0-F1
#
_entry.id   AF-A0A525D4U0-F1
#
_cell.length_a   1.000
_cell.length_b   1.000
_cell.length_c   1.000
_cell.angle_alpha   90.00
_cell.angle_beta   90.00
_cell.angle_gamma   90.00
#
_symmetry.space_group_name_H-M   'P 1'
#
loop_
_entity.id
_entity.type
_entity.pdbx_description
1 polymer ?
#
loop_
_entity_poly.entity_id
_entity_poly.type
_entity_poly.pdbx_seq_one_letter_code
_entity_poly.pdbx_strand_id
1 'polypeptide(L)'
;MRRVSCDNCGKIYTIDNSKLPNSISRVACKACGNSFIVEKEVDASDLDSSIDNTSDLGAVADLSEEPSSPTESQGIDASTNISWINRIQVRISATLIFITTLVLVGYAVLNYQIEKNTMNNEIGRLAEVTATRLSNQLVEPFWALDDQLLQEAVQSEMMNKQVSAIIIRDKNDKDIYLGRTRNAKWKVTDTRNEIKDKLLVKRTKDLIKGKNRIGSVDVYLTLKFMEEELKRSTIYMIITVLVLDLILFLSIYTILRRSIIQPIMNLTNAAEQISTGNLNVTFSHKTNDEIGLLVKAFQRMQTSLDFAMKRLGRR
;
A
#
# COMPACT_ATOMS: atom_id res chain seq x y z
N MET A 1 30.94 -1.87 41.51
CA MET A 1 30.39 -2.02 40.14
C MET A 1 29.05 -2.75 40.23
N ARG A 2 27.96 -2.12 39.78
CA ARG A 2 26.58 -2.64 39.89
C ARG A 2 26.08 -3.10 38.52
N ARG A 3 25.32 -4.19 38.48
CA ARG A 3 24.65 -4.65 37.25
C ARG A 3 23.25 -4.05 37.17
N VAL A 4 22.94 -3.39 36.06
CA VAL A 4 21.60 -2.85 35.76
C VAL A 4 21.13 -3.39 34.42
N SER A 5 19.84 -3.72 34.32
CA SER A 5 19.23 -4.21 33.08
C SER A 5 18.47 -3.09 32.39
N CYS A 6 18.47 -3.06 31.07
CA CYS A 6 17.61 -2.17 30.31
C CYS A 6 16.15 -2.66 30.33
N ASP A 7 15.23 -1.84 30.80
CA ASP A 7 13.80 -2.17 30.94
C ASP A 7 13.11 -2.57 29.62
N ASN A 8 13.67 -2.18 28.47
CA ASN A 8 13.07 -2.44 27.15
C ASN A 8 13.61 -3.71 26.47
N CYS A 9 14.89 -4.06 26.64
CA CYS A 9 15.51 -5.18 25.91
C CYS A 9 16.18 -6.24 26.79
N GLY A 10 16.20 -6.03 28.11
CA GLY A 10 16.79 -6.97 29.07
C GLY A 10 18.32 -7.05 29.06
N LYS A 11 19.01 -6.21 28.28
CA LYS A 11 20.49 -6.23 28.22
C LYS A 11 21.08 -5.67 29.51
N ILE A 12 21.98 -6.44 30.12
CA ILE A 12 22.62 -6.12 31.40
C ILE A 12 23.92 -5.33 31.17
N TYR A 13 24.07 -4.22 31.87
CA TYR A 13 25.25 -3.36 31.88
C TYR A 13 25.88 -3.35 33.26
N THR A 14 27.21 -3.31 33.32
CA THR A 14 27.95 -3.11 34.57
C THR A 14 28.33 -1.64 34.67
N ILE A 15 27.77 -0.93 35.66
CA ILE A 15 27.98 0.50 35.87
C ILE A 15 28.86 0.73 37.10
N ASP A 16 29.77 1.68 36.97
CA ASP A 16 30.61 2.17 38.05
C ASP A 16 29.92 3.36 38.74
N ASN A 17 29.61 3.23 40.02
CA ASN A 17 28.84 4.19 40.79
C ASN A 17 29.58 5.55 40.92
N SER A 18 30.92 5.53 40.84
CA SER A 18 31.77 6.72 40.91
C SER A 18 31.63 7.65 39.68
N LYS A 19 31.16 7.13 38.54
CA LYS A 19 31.04 7.86 37.27
C LYS A 19 29.65 8.44 37.01
N LEU A 20 28.71 8.28 37.96
CA LEU A 20 27.38 8.88 37.87
C LEU A 20 27.41 10.31 38.44
N PRO A 21 27.07 11.33 37.63
CA PRO A 21 27.19 12.74 38.03
C PRO A 21 26.15 13.15 39.08
N ASN A 22 24.95 12.55 39.06
CA ASN A 22 23.84 12.86 39.96
C ASN A 22 23.32 11.60 40.66
N SER A 23 22.58 11.79 41.76
CA SER A 23 21.90 10.71 42.51
C SER A 23 20.94 9.90 41.63
N ILE A 24 20.35 10.54 40.62
CA ILE A 24 19.52 9.92 39.60
C ILE A 24 20.09 10.30 38.24
N SER A 25 20.53 9.31 37.45
CA SER A 25 21.16 9.53 36.14
C SER A 25 20.41 8.79 35.05
N ARG A 26 20.10 9.48 33.95
CA ARG A 26 19.49 8.89 32.75
C ARG A 26 20.58 8.35 31.83
N VAL A 27 20.53 7.05 31.53
CA VAL A 27 21.53 6.34 30.72
C VAL A 27 20.88 5.75 29.48
N ALA A 28 21.52 5.90 28.32
CA ALA A 28 21.04 5.35 27.05
C ALA A 28 21.54 3.91 26.83
N CYS A 29 20.64 2.99 26.49
CA CYS A 29 20.98 1.62 26.12
C CYS A 29 21.61 1.58 24.72
N LYS A 30 22.86 1.13 24.60
CA LYS A 30 23.54 0.98 23.30
C LYS A 30 22.93 -0.08 22.37
N ALA A 31 22.11 -0.99 22.89
CA ALA A 31 21.53 -2.07 22.09
C ALA A 31 20.17 -1.73 21.47
N CYS A 32 19.34 -0.94 22.13
CA CYS A 32 17.99 -0.61 21.65
C CYS A 32 17.67 0.89 21.61
N GLY A 33 18.60 1.75 22.03
CA GLY A 33 18.42 3.20 22.05
C GLY A 33 17.55 3.74 23.19
N ASN A 34 16.90 2.89 23.99
CA ASN A 34 16.02 3.32 25.08
C ASN A 34 16.82 3.97 26.23
N SER A 35 16.34 5.10 26.76
CA SER A 35 16.89 5.74 27.95
C SER A 35 16.22 5.21 29.22
N PHE A 36 17.00 4.76 30.20
CA PHE A 36 16.50 4.28 31.50
C PHE A 36 17.23 4.96 32.65
N ILE A 37 16.62 4.95 33.84
CA ILE A 37 17.10 5.69 35.00
C ILE A 37 17.91 4.75 35.90
N VAL A 38 19.07 5.23 36.38
CA VAL A 38 19.91 4.53 37.35
C VAL A 38 20.08 5.42 38.57
N GLU A 39 19.72 4.89 39.73
CA GLU A 39 19.92 5.55 41.03
C GLU A 39 21.28 5.15 41.62
N LYS A 40 22.01 6.15 42.10
CA LYS A 40 23.30 6.01 42.77
C LYS A 40 23.04 5.61 44.23
N GLU A 41 23.51 4.45 44.65
CA GLU A 41 23.49 4.07 46.07
C GLU A 41 24.40 5.01 46.88
N VAL A 42 23.89 5.50 48.01
CA VAL A 42 24.63 6.32 48.97
C VAL A 42 25.06 5.40 50.11
N ASP A 43 26.37 5.24 50.31
CA ASP A 43 26.92 4.47 51.43
C ASP A 43 26.67 5.22 52.75
N ALA A 44 26.17 4.50 53.75
CA ALA A 44 25.74 5.04 55.04
C ALA A 44 26.90 5.28 56.05
N SER A 45 28.08 5.71 55.59
CA SER A 45 29.27 5.86 56.45
C SER A 45 29.78 7.28 56.65
N ASP A 46 29.15 8.31 56.06
CA ASP A 46 29.60 9.69 56.21
C ASP A 46 28.59 10.51 57.04
N LEU A 47 28.52 10.18 58.33
CA LEU A 47 27.89 11.00 59.38
C LEU A 47 28.94 11.26 60.45
N ASP A 48 29.83 12.23 60.24
CA ASP A 48 30.39 13.00 61.35
C ASP A 48 31.05 14.31 60.90
N SER A 49 30.98 15.29 61.81
CA SER A 49 31.73 16.54 61.89
C SER A 49 31.31 17.69 60.96
N SER A 50 30.53 18.63 61.50
CA SER A 50 31.10 19.86 62.08
C SER A 50 30.00 20.81 62.59
N ILE A 51 30.23 21.24 63.83
CA ILE A 51 29.47 22.19 64.65
C ILE A 51 30.01 23.62 64.38
N ASP A 52 29.20 24.63 64.76
CA ASP A 52 29.53 26.04 65.09
C ASP A 52 29.55 27.08 63.95
N ASN A 53 29.09 28.34 64.09
CA ASN A 53 28.41 29.07 65.18
C ASN A 53 27.88 30.44 64.67
N THR A 54 26.99 31.07 65.46
CA THR A 54 26.73 32.52 65.65
C THR A 54 26.18 33.46 64.55
N SER A 55 24.93 33.90 64.79
CA SER A 55 24.38 35.27 64.89
C SER A 55 25.05 36.49 64.21
N ASP A 56 24.25 37.28 63.47
CA ASP A 56 24.18 38.75 63.66
C ASP A 56 22.85 39.35 63.14
N LEU A 57 22.40 40.42 63.78
CA LEU A 57 21.19 41.21 63.50
C LEU A 57 21.38 42.20 62.34
N GLY A 58 20.29 42.56 61.63
CA GLY A 58 20.25 43.87 60.95
C GLY A 58 19.25 44.10 59.81
N ALA A 59 18.16 44.81 60.16
CA ALA A 59 17.52 45.90 59.41
C ALA A 59 16.70 45.68 58.10
N VAL A 60 15.38 45.87 58.26
CA VAL A 60 14.45 46.75 57.51
C VAL A 60 14.62 46.94 55.99
N ALA A 61 13.63 46.49 55.22
CA ALA A 61 12.94 47.31 54.20
C ALA A 61 11.61 46.66 53.78
N ASP A 62 10.55 47.39 54.06
CA ASP A 62 9.20 47.30 53.52
C ASP A 62 9.23 47.38 51.98
N LEU A 63 8.38 46.62 51.30
CA LEU A 63 7.71 46.96 50.03
C LEU A 63 6.76 45.80 49.64
N SER A 64 5.48 46.10 49.79
CA SER A 64 4.28 45.44 49.27
C SER A 64 4.41 44.85 47.86
N GLU A 65 3.94 43.61 47.67
CA GLU A 65 3.16 43.13 46.51
C GLU A 65 2.78 41.63 46.63
N GLU A 66 1.50 41.35 46.81
CA GLU A 66 0.83 40.11 46.35
C GLU A 66 -0.44 40.59 45.60
N PRO A 67 -1.02 39.86 44.62
CA PRO A 67 -0.93 38.41 44.41
C PRO A 67 -0.77 37.95 42.95
N SER A 68 -0.31 36.72 42.71
CA SER A 68 -0.97 35.76 41.80
C SER A 68 -0.11 34.52 41.58
N SER A 69 -0.55 33.42 42.19
CA SER A 69 -0.17 32.07 41.79
C SER A 69 -0.84 31.71 40.45
N PRO A 70 -0.11 31.19 39.46
CA PRO A 70 -0.67 30.22 38.54
C PRO A 70 -0.39 28.84 39.12
N THR A 71 -1.43 28.24 39.69
CA THR A 71 -1.49 26.79 39.90
C THR A 71 -1.40 26.12 38.54
N GLU A 72 -0.20 25.69 38.18
CA GLU A 72 0.03 24.86 37.00
C GLU A 72 -0.56 23.48 37.27
N SER A 73 -1.78 23.25 36.76
CA SER A 73 -2.40 21.93 36.70
C SER A 73 -1.58 21.04 35.78
N GLN A 74 -0.59 20.35 36.34
CA GLN A 74 0.09 19.27 35.64
C GLN A 74 -0.91 18.11 35.49
N GLY A 75 -1.49 18.04 34.29
CA GLY A 75 -2.22 16.87 33.83
C GLY A 75 -1.28 15.67 33.87
N ILE A 76 -1.71 14.62 34.56
CA ILE A 76 -1.01 13.35 34.57
C ILE A 76 -1.20 12.74 33.19
N ASP A 77 -0.21 12.92 32.31
CA ASP A 77 -0.09 12.18 31.06
C ASP A 77 0.17 10.70 31.37
N ALA A 78 -0.89 9.95 31.69
CA ALA A 78 -0.89 8.51 31.65
C ALA A 78 -0.86 8.06 30.17
N SER A 79 0.26 8.33 29.51
CA SER A 79 0.57 7.85 28.16
C SER A 79 0.82 6.34 28.23
N THR A 80 -0.27 5.57 28.27
CA THR A 80 -0.22 4.16 27.89
C THR A 80 0.38 4.12 26.49
N ASN A 81 1.58 3.58 26.38
CA ASN A 81 2.36 3.53 25.14
C ASN A 81 1.76 2.46 24.23
N ILE A 82 0.54 2.71 23.73
CA ILE A 82 -0.18 1.83 22.82
C ILE A 82 0.54 1.94 21.48
N SER A 83 1.24 0.87 21.11
CA SER A 83 1.90 0.77 19.81
C SER A 83 0.90 1.11 18.70
N TRP A 84 1.35 1.82 17.67
CA TRP A 84 0.47 2.35 16.63
C TRP A 84 -0.38 1.26 15.93
N ILE A 85 0.14 0.02 15.85
CA ILE A 85 -0.52 -1.19 15.32
C ILE A 85 -1.66 -1.70 16.22
N ASN A 86 -1.62 -1.38 17.51
CA ASN A 86 -2.64 -1.79 18.47
C ASN A 86 -3.80 -0.80 18.56
N ARG A 87 -3.72 0.36 17.87
CA ARG A 87 -4.86 1.27 17.77
C ARG A 87 -5.99 0.59 17.03
N ILE A 88 -7.18 0.56 17.65
CA ILE A 88 -8.41 -0.02 17.09
C ILE A 88 -8.65 0.50 15.66
N GLN A 89 -8.37 1.78 15.43
CA GLN A 89 -8.49 2.44 14.12
C GLN A 89 -7.66 1.76 13.03
N VAL A 90 -6.38 1.50 13.31
CA VAL A 90 -5.43 0.94 12.34
C VAL A 90 -5.80 -0.52 12.06
N ARG A 91 -6.18 -1.28 13.09
CA ARG A 91 -6.62 -2.67 12.91
C ARG A 91 -7.85 -2.78 12.02
N ILE A 92 -8.93 -2.05 12.32
CA ILE A 92 -10.17 -2.09 11.55
C ILE A 92 -9.92 -1.62 10.10
N SER A 93 -9.22 -0.49 9.94
CA SER A 93 -8.94 0.06 8.60
C SER A 93 -8.08 -0.92 7.80
N ALA A 94 -7.03 -1.49 8.39
CA ALA A 94 -6.17 -2.46 7.71
C ALA A 94 -6.90 -3.74 7.33
N THR A 95 -7.77 -4.28 8.20
CA THR A 95 -8.56 -5.47 7.86
C THR A 95 -9.54 -5.22 6.72
N LEU A 96 -10.19 -4.05 6.70
CA LEU A 96 -11.10 -3.67 5.61
C LEU A 96 -10.35 -3.49 4.29
N ILE A 97 -9.24 -2.75 4.29
CA ILE A 97 -8.39 -2.57 3.10
C ILE A 97 -7.90 -3.92 2.60
N PHE A 98 -7.43 -4.80 3.48
CA PHE A 98 -6.94 -6.11 3.07
C PHE A 98 -8.01 -6.92 2.31
N ILE A 99 -9.25 -6.92 2.82
CA ILE A 99 -10.38 -7.59 2.17
C ILE A 99 -10.69 -6.92 0.82
N THR A 100 -10.76 -5.59 0.76
CA THR A 100 -11.07 -4.89 -0.50
C THR A 100 -9.97 -5.07 -1.53
N THR A 101 -8.70 -4.97 -1.14
CA THR A 101 -7.56 -5.23 -2.03
C THR A 101 -7.61 -6.66 -2.56
N LEU A 102 -7.96 -7.66 -1.74
CA LEU A 102 -8.10 -9.05 -2.20
C LEU A 102 -9.20 -9.19 -3.26
N VAL A 103 -10.35 -8.53 -3.05
CA VAL A 103 -11.45 -8.49 -4.04
C VAL A 103 -11.01 -7.80 -5.33
N LEU A 104 -10.33 -6.65 -5.24
CA LEU A 104 -9.85 -5.90 -6.41
C LEU A 104 -8.77 -6.66 -7.19
N VAL A 105 -7.85 -7.35 -6.50
CA VAL A 105 -6.86 -8.22 -7.13
C VAL A 105 -7.54 -9.39 -7.83
N GLY A 106 -8.52 -10.03 -7.19
CA GLY A 106 -9.31 -11.09 -7.81
C GLY A 106 -10.00 -10.61 -9.09
N TYR A 107 -10.68 -9.46 -9.03
CA TYR A 107 -11.29 -8.83 -10.18
C TYR A 107 -10.28 -8.51 -11.29
N ALA A 108 -9.13 -7.93 -10.95
CA ALA A 108 -8.07 -7.61 -11.90
C ALA A 108 -7.53 -8.84 -12.62
N VAL A 109 -7.29 -9.94 -11.89
CA VAL A 109 -6.82 -11.20 -12.46
C VAL A 109 -7.86 -11.81 -13.41
N LEU A 110 -9.13 -11.82 -13.03
CA LEU A 110 -10.21 -12.33 -13.89
C LEU A 110 -10.30 -11.51 -15.19
N ASN A 111 -10.28 -10.18 -15.07
CA ASN A 111 -10.35 -9.29 -16.24
C ASN A 111 -9.14 -9.49 -17.17
N TYR A 112 -7.93 -9.55 -16.63
CA TYR A 112 -6.71 -9.81 -17.40
C TYR A 112 -6.79 -11.13 -18.19
N GLN A 113 -7.33 -12.20 -17.59
CA GLN A 113 -7.49 -13.47 -18.28
C GLN A 113 -8.52 -13.41 -19.42
N ILE A 114 -9.65 -12.74 -19.20
CA ILE A 114 -10.69 -12.57 -20.23
C ILE A 114 -10.13 -11.78 -21.42
N GLU A 115 -9.45 -10.66 -21.16
CA GLU A 115 -8.89 -9.80 -22.20
C GLU A 115 -7.81 -10.55 -23.00
N LYS A 116 -6.87 -11.21 -22.32
CA LYS A 116 -5.80 -12.00 -22.95
C LYS A 116 -6.35 -13.12 -23.83
N ASN A 117 -7.35 -13.86 -23.35
CA ASN A 117 -7.93 -14.96 -24.13
C ASN A 117 -8.68 -14.46 -25.37
N THR A 118 -9.40 -13.34 -25.23
CA THR A 118 -10.13 -12.72 -26.33
C THR A 118 -9.17 -12.30 -27.44
N MET A 119 -8.11 -11.56 -27.09
CA MET A 119 -7.17 -11.06 -28.09
C MET A 119 -6.36 -12.19 -28.77
N ASN A 120 -5.98 -13.24 -28.04
CA ASN A 120 -5.34 -14.43 -28.63
C ASN A 120 -6.22 -15.08 -29.71
N ASN A 121 -7.53 -15.18 -29.44
CA ASN A 121 -8.49 -15.73 -30.39
C ASN A 121 -8.67 -14.80 -31.60
N GLU A 122 -8.72 -13.49 -31.39
CA GLU A 122 -8.82 -12.49 -32.46
C GLU A 122 -7.62 -12.54 -33.41
N ILE A 123 -6.39 -12.60 -32.87
CA ILE A 123 -5.18 -12.75 -33.69
C ILE A 123 -5.21 -14.08 -34.45
N GLY A 124 -5.59 -15.18 -33.80
CA GLY A 124 -5.76 -16.47 -34.48
C GLY A 124 -6.76 -16.41 -35.64
N ARG A 125 -7.89 -15.74 -35.45
CA ARG A 125 -8.91 -15.55 -36.49
C ARG A 125 -8.42 -14.66 -37.61
N LEU A 126 -7.71 -13.58 -37.30
CA LEU A 126 -7.13 -12.69 -38.29
C LEU A 126 -6.10 -13.42 -39.15
N ALA A 127 -5.26 -14.26 -38.56
CA ALA A 127 -4.29 -15.07 -39.29
C ALA A 127 -5.00 -16.01 -40.28
N GLU A 128 -6.08 -16.66 -39.82
CA GLU A 128 -6.88 -17.58 -40.64
C GLU A 128 -7.56 -16.89 -41.82
N VAL A 129 -8.21 -15.75 -41.58
CA VAL A 129 -8.88 -14.96 -42.62
C VAL A 129 -7.87 -14.42 -43.63
N THR A 130 -6.71 -13.93 -43.16
CA THR A 130 -5.65 -13.40 -44.03
C THR A 130 -5.05 -14.52 -44.89
N ALA A 131 -4.75 -15.68 -44.32
CA ALA A 131 -4.24 -16.83 -45.05
C ALA A 131 -5.25 -17.32 -46.10
N THR A 132 -6.54 -17.35 -45.77
CA THR A 132 -7.62 -17.74 -46.70
C THR A 132 -7.79 -16.72 -47.85
N ARG A 133 -7.66 -15.42 -47.56
CA ARG A 133 -7.73 -14.38 -48.59
C ARG A 133 -6.56 -14.50 -49.55
N LEU A 134 -5.35 -14.60 -49.01
CA LEU A 134 -4.13 -14.78 -49.80
C LEU A 134 -4.17 -16.08 -50.61
N SER A 135 -4.68 -17.18 -50.04
CA SER A 135 -4.77 -18.43 -50.79
C SER A 135 -5.69 -18.36 -52.01
N ASN A 136 -6.67 -17.46 -52.00
CA ASN A 136 -7.55 -17.23 -53.14
C ASN A 136 -6.97 -16.22 -54.13
N GLN A 137 -6.27 -15.19 -53.65
CA GLN A 137 -5.73 -14.10 -54.47
C GLN A 137 -4.40 -14.46 -55.16
N LEU A 138 -3.58 -15.31 -54.54
CA LEU A 138 -2.24 -15.63 -55.04
C LEU A 138 -2.22 -16.76 -56.07
N VAL A 139 -3.33 -17.48 -56.30
CA VAL A 139 -3.35 -18.65 -57.21
C VAL A 139 -2.95 -18.28 -58.64
N GLU A 140 -3.55 -17.23 -59.21
CA GLU A 140 -3.24 -16.84 -60.59
C GLU A 140 -1.83 -16.24 -60.73
N PRO A 141 -1.40 -15.28 -59.89
CA PRO A 141 -0.03 -14.75 -59.94
C PRO A 141 1.03 -15.82 -59.70
N PHE A 142 0.78 -16.76 -58.79
CA PHE A 142 1.71 -17.85 -58.48
C PHE A 142 1.84 -18.85 -59.63
N TRP A 143 0.73 -19.21 -60.28
CA TRP A 143 0.78 -20.10 -61.45
C TRP A 143 1.41 -19.43 -62.68
N ALA A 144 1.16 -18.12 -62.86
CA ALA A 144 1.72 -17.34 -63.96
C ALA A 144 3.20 -16.98 -63.78
N LEU A 145 3.78 -17.29 -62.60
CA LEU A 145 5.14 -16.88 -62.21
C LEU A 145 5.33 -15.35 -62.26
N ASP A 146 4.28 -14.60 -61.92
CA ASP A 146 4.30 -13.14 -61.85
C ASP A 146 4.79 -12.68 -60.48
N ASP A 147 6.12 -12.63 -60.34
CA ASP A 147 6.78 -12.25 -59.09
C ASP A 147 6.43 -10.82 -58.65
N GLN A 148 6.18 -9.92 -59.59
CA GLN A 148 5.83 -8.54 -59.27
C GLN A 148 4.46 -8.49 -58.60
N LEU A 149 3.46 -9.13 -59.20
CA LEU A 149 2.10 -9.16 -58.66
C LEU A 149 2.03 -9.92 -57.33
N LEU A 150 2.80 -11.01 -57.17
CA LEU A 150 2.97 -11.70 -55.89
C LEU A 150 3.56 -10.78 -54.81
N GLN A 151 4.62 -10.03 -55.15
CA GLN A 151 5.26 -9.11 -54.21
C GLN A 151 4.31 -7.98 -53.81
N GLU A 152 3.56 -7.40 -54.74
CA GLU A 152 2.59 -6.33 -54.47
C GLU A 152 1.43 -6.80 -53.58
N ALA A 153 0.90 -8.01 -53.84
CA ALA A 153 -0.15 -8.61 -53.02
C ALA A 153 0.34 -8.90 -51.59
N VAL A 154 1.52 -9.51 -51.45
CA VAL A 154 2.11 -9.77 -50.13
C VAL A 154 2.45 -8.46 -49.40
N GLN A 155 3.04 -7.49 -50.11
CA GLN A 155 3.39 -6.19 -49.54
C GLN A 155 2.17 -5.44 -49.01
N SER A 156 1.03 -5.55 -49.69
CA SER A 156 -0.23 -4.93 -49.26
C SER A 156 -0.73 -5.51 -47.94
N GLU A 157 -0.66 -6.84 -47.76
CA GLU A 157 -1.01 -7.48 -46.48
C GLU A 157 0.03 -7.13 -45.38
N MET A 158 1.31 -7.00 -45.75
CA MET A 158 2.37 -6.54 -44.83
C MET A 158 2.20 -5.08 -44.39
N MET A 159 1.22 -4.31 -44.90
CA MET A 159 0.89 -3.00 -44.33
C MET A 159 0.24 -3.12 -42.95
N ASN A 160 -0.43 -4.24 -42.66
CA ASN A 160 -0.94 -4.49 -41.32
C ASN A 160 0.25 -4.74 -40.36
N LYS A 161 0.34 -3.92 -39.30
CA LYS A 161 1.42 -4.01 -38.30
C LYS A 161 1.48 -5.37 -37.62
N GLN A 162 0.36 -6.07 -37.48
CA GLN A 162 0.26 -7.38 -36.83
C GLN A 162 0.85 -8.51 -37.69
N VAL A 163 0.90 -8.34 -39.01
CA VAL A 163 1.54 -9.31 -39.91
C VAL A 163 3.05 -9.22 -39.74
N SER A 164 3.62 -10.28 -39.16
CA SER A 164 5.04 -10.41 -38.90
C SER A 164 5.76 -10.96 -40.13
N ALA A 165 5.15 -11.92 -40.82
CA ALA A 165 5.68 -12.50 -42.04
C ALA A 165 4.62 -13.20 -42.87
N ILE A 166 4.90 -13.30 -44.17
CA ILE A 166 4.17 -14.11 -45.13
C ILE A 166 5.20 -14.89 -45.94
N ILE A 167 5.01 -16.21 -46.03
CA ILE A 167 5.90 -17.11 -46.78
C ILE A 167 5.07 -17.90 -47.76
N ILE A 168 5.39 -17.79 -49.04
CA ILE A 168 4.85 -18.60 -50.13
C ILE A 168 5.85 -19.73 -50.40
N ARG A 169 5.35 -20.96 -50.43
CA ARG A 169 6.13 -22.17 -50.67
C ARG A 169 5.67 -22.86 -51.94
N ASP A 170 6.61 -23.52 -52.60
CA ASP A 170 6.31 -24.41 -53.72
C ASP A 170 5.55 -25.67 -53.24
N LYS A 171 5.02 -26.46 -54.17
CA LYS A 171 4.22 -27.67 -53.96
C LYS A 171 4.82 -28.68 -52.97
N ASN A 172 6.13 -28.70 -52.80
CA ASN A 172 6.84 -29.62 -51.90
C ASN A 172 7.00 -29.08 -50.47
N ASP A 173 6.58 -27.84 -50.18
CA ASP A 173 6.72 -27.10 -48.91
C ASP A 173 8.16 -26.92 -48.37
N LYS A 174 9.16 -27.47 -49.07
CA LYS A 174 10.59 -27.42 -48.69
C LYS A 174 11.21 -26.07 -49.02
N ASP A 175 10.97 -25.56 -50.22
CA ASP A 175 11.59 -24.34 -50.71
C ASP A 175 10.66 -23.14 -50.55
N ILE A 176 11.22 -22.05 -50.03
CA ILE A 176 10.54 -20.75 -49.95
C ILE A 176 10.67 -20.10 -51.33
N TYR A 177 9.54 -20.00 -52.03
CA TYR A 177 9.46 -19.30 -53.31
C TYR A 177 9.60 -17.80 -53.09
N LEU A 178 8.78 -17.25 -52.18
CA LEU A 178 8.80 -15.84 -51.80
C LEU A 178 8.52 -15.72 -50.30
N GLY A 179 9.30 -14.91 -49.60
CA GLY A 179 9.08 -14.63 -48.18
C GLY A 179 9.30 -13.18 -47.86
N ARG A 180 8.32 -12.54 -47.20
CA ARG A 180 8.47 -11.22 -46.59
C ARG A 180 8.36 -11.38 -45.08
N THR A 181 9.27 -10.77 -44.33
CA THR A 181 9.25 -10.76 -42.87
C THR A 181 9.56 -9.36 -42.34
N ARG A 182 9.42 -9.17 -41.03
CA ARG A 182 9.85 -7.95 -40.36
C ARG A 182 11.15 -8.20 -39.61
N ASN A 183 12.12 -7.32 -39.84
CA ASN A 183 13.38 -7.35 -39.11
C ASN A 183 13.22 -6.80 -37.66
N ALA A 184 14.32 -6.74 -36.91
CA ALA A 184 14.32 -6.22 -35.53
C ALA A 184 13.83 -4.77 -35.41
N LYS A 185 13.94 -3.94 -36.47
CA LYS A 185 13.42 -2.56 -36.52
C LYS A 185 11.96 -2.50 -37.03
N TRP A 186 11.29 -3.65 -37.11
CA TRP A 186 9.93 -3.82 -37.62
C TRP A 186 9.70 -3.39 -39.07
N LYS A 187 10.77 -3.26 -39.86
CA LYS A 187 10.69 -2.95 -41.29
C LYS A 187 10.54 -4.23 -42.10
N VAL A 188 9.74 -4.17 -43.15
CA VAL A 188 9.54 -5.29 -44.08
C VAL A 188 10.83 -5.53 -44.86
N THR A 189 11.26 -6.79 -44.92
CA THR A 189 12.44 -7.26 -45.65
C THR A 189 12.16 -8.63 -46.24
N ASP A 190 12.90 -9.00 -47.29
CA ASP A 190 12.86 -10.36 -47.84
C ASP A 190 13.45 -11.38 -46.87
N THR A 191 12.94 -12.61 -46.91
CA THR A 191 13.51 -13.75 -46.21
C THR A 191 13.39 -15.02 -47.05
N ARG A 192 14.45 -15.82 -47.01
CA ARG A 192 14.46 -17.22 -47.49
C ARG A 192 14.68 -18.21 -46.35
N ASN A 193 14.67 -17.72 -45.11
CA ASN A 193 14.88 -18.53 -43.92
C ASN A 193 13.53 -18.89 -43.29
N GLU A 194 13.48 -20.08 -42.70
CA GLU A 194 12.35 -20.47 -41.86
C GLU A 194 12.22 -19.55 -40.64
N ILE A 195 10.98 -19.27 -40.26
CA ILE A 195 10.67 -18.48 -39.09
C ILE A 195 10.32 -19.42 -37.95
N LYS A 196 11.19 -19.45 -36.93
CA LYS A 196 11.04 -20.27 -35.74
C LYS A 196 10.86 -19.36 -34.53
N ASP A 197 9.65 -18.84 -34.37
CA ASP A 197 9.27 -18.04 -33.21
C ASP A 197 7.93 -18.55 -32.64
N LYS A 198 7.95 -18.93 -31.36
CA LYS A 198 6.79 -19.47 -30.64
C LYS A 198 5.77 -18.39 -30.29
N LEU A 199 6.14 -17.12 -30.34
CA LEU A 199 5.26 -15.98 -30.08
C LEU A 199 4.49 -15.53 -31.33
N LEU A 200 4.68 -16.24 -32.45
CA LEU A 200 3.95 -16.02 -33.68
C LEU A 200 2.82 -17.02 -33.84
N VAL A 201 1.65 -16.52 -34.20
CA VAL A 201 0.53 -17.35 -34.59
C VAL A 201 0.64 -17.63 -36.08
N LYS A 202 0.96 -18.88 -36.42
CA LYS A 202 1.06 -19.37 -37.80
C LYS A 202 -0.28 -19.95 -38.27
N ARG A 203 -0.72 -19.59 -39.48
CA ARG A 203 -1.75 -20.29 -40.23
C ARG A 203 -1.28 -20.56 -41.65
N THR A 204 -1.62 -21.73 -42.17
CA THR A 204 -1.19 -22.19 -43.49
C THR A 204 -2.42 -22.50 -44.33
N LYS A 205 -2.42 -22.06 -45.58
CA LYS A 205 -3.43 -22.43 -46.58
C LYS A 205 -2.77 -22.88 -47.87
N ASP A 206 -3.34 -23.91 -48.47
CA ASP A 206 -2.87 -24.42 -49.75
C ASP A 206 -3.32 -23.51 -50.90
N LEU A 207 -2.44 -23.36 -51.89
CA LEU A 207 -2.78 -22.76 -53.18
C LEU A 207 -3.24 -23.87 -54.11
N ILE A 208 -4.50 -23.81 -54.55
CA ILE A 208 -5.14 -24.85 -55.35
C ILE A 208 -5.63 -24.26 -56.67
N LYS A 209 -5.19 -24.83 -57.80
CA LYS A 209 -5.69 -24.50 -59.14
C LYS A 209 -6.43 -25.71 -59.72
N GLY A 210 -7.74 -25.59 -59.86
CA GLY A 210 -8.61 -26.71 -60.22
C GLY A 210 -8.62 -27.78 -59.14
N LYS A 211 -7.94 -28.91 -59.39
CA LYS A 211 -7.78 -30.02 -58.43
C LYS A 211 -6.34 -30.22 -57.97
N ASN A 212 -5.41 -29.40 -58.46
CA ASN A 212 -3.99 -29.55 -58.20
C ASN A 212 -3.52 -28.54 -57.15
N ARG A 213 -2.88 -29.05 -56.10
CA ARG A 213 -2.10 -28.22 -55.17
C ARG A 213 -0.83 -27.74 -55.89
N ILE A 214 -0.65 -26.43 -55.96
CA ILE A 214 0.52 -25.80 -56.61
C ILE A 214 1.51 -25.24 -55.59
N GLY A 215 1.08 -24.99 -54.35
CA GLY A 215 1.94 -24.48 -53.29
C GLY A 215 1.18 -24.24 -51.99
N SER A 216 1.76 -23.46 -51.10
CA SER A 216 1.10 -22.99 -49.87
C SER A 216 1.51 -21.57 -49.50
N VAL A 217 0.66 -20.92 -48.70
CA VAL A 217 0.97 -19.65 -48.05
C VAL A 217 0.89 -19.81 -46.53
N ASP A 218 1.98 -19.48 -45.86
CA ASP A 218 2.07 -19.35 -44.42
C ASP A 218 1.93 -17.87 -44.04
N VAL A 219 1.00 -17.56 -43.14
CA VAL A 219 0.84 -16.23 -42.54
C VAL A 219 1.23 -16.32 -41.06
N TYR A 220 2.12 -15.42 -40.63
CA TYR A 220 2.59 -15.29 -39.26
C TYR A 220 2.15 -13.94 -38.69
N LEU A 221 1.30 -13.98 -37.65
CA LEU A 221 0.93 -12.78 -36.90
C LEU A 221 1.68 -12.74 -35.56
N THR A 222 2.02 -11.53 -35.10
CA THR A 222 2.68 -11.32 -33.80
C THR A 222 1.69 -10.94 -32.70
N LEU A 223 1.93 -11.45 -31.49
CA LEU A 223 1.20 -11.06 -30.27
C LEU A 223 1.82 -9.85 -29.56
N LYS A 224 2.97 -9.33 -30.01
CA LYS A 224 3.74 -8.33 -29.25
C LYS A 224 2.98 -7.02 -28.98
N PHE A 225 2.24 -6.50 -29.96
CA PHE A 225 1.53 -5.22 -29.82
C PHE A 225 0.35 -5.36 -28.86
N MET A 226 -0.27 -6.54 -28.88
CA MET A 226 -1.32 -6.92 -27.96
C MET A 226 -0.77 -7.02 -26.52
N GLU A 227 0.41 -7.61 -26.33
CA GLU A 227 1.06 -7.65 -25.02
C GLU A 227 1.44 -6.26 -24.50
N GLU A 228 1.88 -5.35 -25.37
CA GLU A 228 2.15 -3.95 -25.02
C GLU A 228 0.86 -3.22 -24.58
N GLU A 229 -0.23 -3.41 -25.31
CA GLU A 229 -1.55 -2.87 -24.97
C GLU A 229 -2.06 -3.44 -23.63
N LEU A 230 -1.94 -4.75 -23.42
CA LEU A 230 -2.27 -5.42 -22.14
C LEU A 230 -1.43 -4.89 -20.98
N LYS A 231 -0.12 -4.71 -21.17
CA LYS A 231 0.77 -4.15 -20.13
C LYS A 231 0.34 -2.73 -19.77
N ARG A 232 0.03 -1.89 -20.76
CA ARG A 232 -0.45 -0.53 -20.53
C ARG A 232 -1.79 -0.52 -19.78
N SER A 233 -2.74 -1.35 -20.21
CA SER A 233 -4.03 -1.55 -19.52
C SER A 233 -3.83 -2.00 -18.07
N THR A 234 -2.95 -2.98 -17.85
CA THR A 234 -2.61 -3.50 -16.51
C THR A 234 -2.01 -2.43 -15.62
N ILE A 235 -1.10 -1.59 -16.13
CA ILE A 235 -0.52 -0.47 -15.36
C ILE A 235 -1.59 0.53 -14.95
N TYR A 236 -2.49 0.92 -15.86
CA TYR A 236 -3.61 1.81 -15.51
C TYR A 236 -4.53 1.21 -14.46
N MET A 237 -4.81 -0.09 -14.55
CA MET A 237 -5.62 -0.81 -13.58
C MET A 237 -4.97 -0.80 -12.19
N ILE A 238 -3.66 -1.09 -12.11
CA ILE A 238 -2.90 -1.04 -10.84
C ILE A 238 -2.95 0.35 -10.23
N ILE A 239 -2.69 1.40 -11.02
CA ILE A 239 -2.75 2.79 -10.54
C ILE A 239 -4.15 3.12 -10.03
N THR A 240 -5.19 2.72 -10.76
CA THR A 240 -6.59 2.95 -10.36
C THR A 240 -6.91 2.26 -9.04
N VAL A 241 -6.49 1.00 -8.86
CA VAL A 241 -6.67 0.25 -7.60
C VAL A 241 -5.98 0.96 -6.44
N LEU A 242 -4.71 1.38 -6.61
CA LEU A 242 -3.96 2.08 -5.56
C LEU A 242 -4.60 3.41 -5.16
N VAL A 243 -5.12 4.17 -6.13
CA VAL A 243 -5.81 5.43 -5.87
C VAL A 243 -7.12 5.18 -5.12
N LEU A 244 -7.89 4.17 -5.52
CA LEU A 244 -9.13 3.80 -4.83
C LEU A 244 -8.88 3.33 -3.40
N ASP A 245 -7.87 2.49 -3.18
CA ASP A 245 -7.49 2.03 -1.83
C ASP A 245 -7.02 3.18 -0.95
N LEU A 246 -6.28 4.16 -1.50
CA LEU A 246 -5.87 5.36 -0.77
C LEU A 246 -7.07 6.23 -0.36
N ILE A 247 -8.02 6.46 -1.28
CA ILE A 247 -9.24 7.22 -1.00
C ILE A 247 -10.08 6.49 0.07
N LEU A 248 -10.20 5.16 -0.06
CA LEU A 248 -10.92 4.32 0.89
C LEU A 248 -10.27 4.40 2.27
N PHE A 249 -8.95 4.29 2.35
CA PHE A 249 -8.22 4.42 3.61
C PHE A 249 -8.48 5.78 4.28
N LEU A 250 -8.32 6.87 3.54
CA LEU A 250 -8.47 8.22 4.08
C LEU A 250 -9.90 8.51 4.53
N SER A 251 -10.89 8.02 3.78
CA SER A 251 -12.30 8.15 4.13
C SER A 251 -12.64 7.38 5.41
N ILE A 252 -12.29 6.09 5.50
CA ILE A 252 -12.50 5.27 6.69
C ILE A 252 -11.76 5.87 7.89
N TYR A 253 -10.50 6.28 7.72
CA TYR A 253 -9.71 6.90 8.78
C TYR A 253 -10.42 8.13 9.35
N THR A 254 -10.90 9.02 8.48
CA THR A 254 -11.56 10.26 8.90
C THR A 254 -12.91 10.00 9.57
N ILE A 255 -13.72 9.10 9.01
CA ILE A 255 -15.03 8.73 9.54
C ILE A 255 -14.88 8.07 10.91
N LEU A 256 -14.02 7.05 11.02
CA LEU A 256 -13.83 6.29 12.27
C LEU A 256 -13.30 7.19 13.39
N ARG A 257 -12.39 8.13 13.05
CA ARG A 257 -11.87 9.11 14.01
C ARG A 257 -12.98 10.00 14.57
N ARG A 258 -13.87 10.52 13.72
CA ARG A 258 -14.92 11.47 14.13
C ARG A 258 -16.14 10.80 14.75
N SER A 259 -16.53 9.63 14.26
CA SER A 259 -17.78 8.96 14.65
C SER A 259 -17.63 8.04 15.85
N ILE A 260 -16.43 7.50 16.12
CA ILE A 260 -16.24 6.49 17.18
C ILE A 260 -15.12 6.91 18.13
N ILE A 261 -13.92 7.18 17.60
CA ILE A 261 -12.73 7.34 18.45
C ILE A 261 -12.80 8.62 19.30
N GLN A 262 -13.09 9.77 18.67
CA GLN A 262 -13.21 11.04 19.39
C GLN A 262 -14.32 11.02 20.47
N PRO A 263 -15.54 10.54 20.19
CA PRO A 263 -16.57 10.41 21.22
C PRO A 263 -16.18 9.50 22.40
N ILE A 264 -15.58 8.34 22.13
CA ILE A 264 -15.12 7.43 23.18
C ILE A 264 -14.01 8.07 24.02
N MET A 265 -13.08 8.79 23.39
CA MET A 265 -11.99 9.47 24.09
C MET A 265 -12.51 10.62 24.95
N ASN A 266 -13.49 11.38 24.46
CA ASN A 266 -14.17 12.40 25.26
C ASN A 266 -14.91 11.82 26.46
N LEU A 267 -15.59 10.68 26.28
CA LEU A 267 -16.26 9.96 27.38
C LEU A 267 -15.26 9.42 28.40
N THR A 268 -14.12 8.90 27.94
CA THR A 268 -13.05 8.39 28.81
C THR A 268 -12.48 9.52 29.68
N ASN A 269 -12.15 10.66 29.06
CA ASN A 269 -11.65 11.84 29.77
C ASN A 269 -12.69 12.40 30.75
N ALA A 270 -13.97 12.38 30.39
CA ALA A 270 -15.04 12.81 31.29
C ALA A 270 -15.20 11.88 32.49
N ALA A 271 -15.09 10.56 32.28
CA ALA A 271 -15.13 9.59 33.36
C ALA A 271 -13.97 9.78 34.36
N GLU A 272 -12.77 10.07 33.86
CA GLU A 272 -11.58 10.34 34.68
C GLU A 272 -11.76 11.61 35.54
N GLN A 273 -12.29 12.68 34.96
CA GLN A 273 -12.61 13.90 35.72
C GLN A 273 -13.72 13.68 36.75
N ILE A 274 -14.77 12.93 36.41
CA ILE A 274 -15.83 12.54 37.36
C ILE A 274 -15.23 11.72 38.51
N SER A 275 -14.28 10.82 38.24
CA SER A 275 -13.63 10.00 39.27
C SER A 275 -12.79 10.79 40.26
N THR A 276 -12.28 11.96 39.86
CA THR A 276 -11.52 12.87 40.71
C THR A 276 -12.40 13.90 41.44
N GLY A 277 -13.73 13.77 41.33
CA GLY A 277 -14.71 14.62 42.01
C GLY A 277 -15.20 15.82 41.19
N ASN A 278 -14.70 16.02 39.97
CA ASN A 278 -15.21 17.06 39.08
C ASN A 278 -16.46 16.55 38.32
N LEU A 279 -17.64 16.92 38.81
CA LEU A 279 -18.92 16.55 38.20
C LEU A 279 -19.45 17.57 37.19
N ASN A 280 -18.77 18.69 36.98
CA ASN A 280 -19.21 19.75 36.06
C ASN A 280 -18.61 19.60 34.65
N VAL A 281 -18.37 18.36 34.22
CA VAL A 281 -17.78 18.07 32.91
C VAL A 281 -18.89 17.98 31.88
N THR A 282 -18.76 18.70 30.79
CA THR A 282 -19.71 18.62 29.67
C THR A 282 -19.11 17.81 28.54
N PHE A 283 -19.83 16.79 28.11
CA PHE A 283 -19.52 16.03 26.90
C PHE A 283 -20.82 15.81 26.12
N SER A 284 -20.75 16.02 24.81
CA SER A 284 -21.89 15.78 23.93
C SER A 284 -21.43 15.20 22.60
N HIS A 285 -22.14 14.17 22.16
CA HIS A 285 -22.07 13.66 20.80
C HIS A 285 -23.51 13.48 20.32
N LYS A 286 -23.94 14.34 19.40
CA LYS A 286 -25.33 14.38 18.93
C LYS A 286 -25.48 13.46 17.72
N THR A 287 -25.50 12.16 18.00
CA THR A 287 -25.81 11.12 17.03
C THR A 287 -26.97 10.28 17.53
N ASN A 288 -27.73 9.69 16.61
CA ASN A 288 -28.82 8.77 16.91
C ASN A 288 -28.36 7.31 16.70
N ASP A 289 -27.14 7.01 17.11
CA ASP A 289 -26.50 5.70 17.04
C ASP A 289 -26.20 5.16 18.45
N GLU A 290 -25.54 4.01 18.52
CA GLU A 290 -25.13 3.36 19.77
C GLU A 290 -24.19 4.26 20.60
N ILE A 291 -23.37 5.09 19.95
CA ILE A 291 -22.50 6.06 20.63
C ILE A 291 -23.34 7.16 21.28
N GLY A 292 -24.35 7.69 20.59
CA GLY A 292 -25.28 8.67 21.14
C GLY A 292 -26.11 8.11 22.30
N LEU A 293 -26.51 6.84 22.23
CA LEU A 293 -27.17 6.13 23.34
C LEU A 293 -26.24 6.01 24.55
N LEU A 294 -24.97 5.65 24.31
CA LEU A 294 -23.95 5.55 25.36
C LEU A 294 -23.73 6.90 26.05
N VAL A 295 -23.61 7.99 25.28
CA VAL A 295 -23.48 9.35 25.83
C VAL A 295 -24.65 9.71 26.73
N LYS A 296 -25.90 9.43 26.30
CA LYS A 296 -27.10 9.68 27.11
C LYS A 296 -27.11 8.87 28.41
N ALA A 297 -26.69 7.60 28.36
CA ALA A 297 -26.59 6.77 29.56
C ALA A 297 -25.53 7.32 30.53
N PHE A 298 -24.37 7.74 30.02
CA PHE A 298 -23.29 8.33 30.82
C PHE A 298 -23.72 9.64 31.49
N GLN A 299 -24.46 10.50 30.78
CA GLN A 299 -25.01 11.74 31.33
C GLN A 299 -25.99 11.47 32.48
N ARG A 300 -26.86 10.45 32.38
CA ARG A 300 -27.77 10.07 33.47
C ARG A 300 -27.03 9.58 34.72
N MET A 301 -25.92 8.84 34.54
CA MET A 301 -25.06 8.40 35.63
C MET A 301 -24.39 9.60 36.32
N GLN A 302 -23.81 10.53 35.55
CA GLN A 302 -23.21 11.75 36.07
C GLN A 302 -24.20 12.56 36.92
N THR A 303 -25.41 12.80 36.39
CA THR A 303 -26.47 13.51 37.12
C THR A 303 -26.85 12.82 38.43
N SER A 304 -26.96 11.48 38.41
CA SER A 304 -27.26 10.70 39.63
C SER A 304 -26.16 10.83 40.70
N LEU A 305 -24.90 10.79 40.28
CA LEU A 305 -23.75 10.97 41.17
C LEU A 305 -23.69 12.38 41.75
N ASP A 306 -23.96 13.42 40.96
CA ASP A 306 -24.02 14.82 41.41
C ASP A 306 -25.09 15.03 42.48
N PHE A 307 -26.29 14.49 42.27
CA PHE A 307 -27.34 14.52 43.29
C PHE A 307 -26.95 13.77 44.57
N ALA A 308 -26.30 12.61 44.44
CA ALA A 308 -25.86 11.82 45.60
C ALA A 308 -24.79 12.56 46.43
N MET A 309 -23.77 13.13 45.79
CA MET A 309 -22.70 13.87 46.48
C MET A 309 -23.22 15.16 47.13
N LYS A 310 -24.09 15.93 46.45
CA LYS A 310 -24.72 17.13 47.03
C LYS A 310 -25.57 16.83 48.26
N ARG A 311 -26.17 15.64 48.34
CA ARG A 311 -26.95 15.21 49.52
C ARG A 311 -26.05 14.85 50.70
N LEU A 312 -24.86 14.28 50.44
CA LEU A 312 -23.90 13.92 51.47
C LEU A 312 -23.18 15.16 52.05
N GLY A 313 -22.85 16.15 51.23
CA GLY A 313 -22.19 17.39 51.69
C GLY A 313 -23.08 18.40 52.42
N ARG A 314 -24.36 18.07 52.66
CA ARG A 314 -25.35 18.96 53.28
C ARG A 314 -25.69 18.56 54.74
N ARG A 315 -24.85 17.72 55.35
CA ARG A 315 -24.85 17.35 56.77
C ARG A 315 -23.53 17.78 57.38
#